data_AF-A0AA37SFW4-F1
#
_entry.id   AF-A0AA37SFW4-F1
#
_cell.length_a   1.000
_cell.length_b   1.000
_cell.length_c   1.000
_cell.angle_alpha   90.00
_cell.angle_beta   90.00
_cell.angle_gamma   90.00
#
_symmetry.space_group_name_H-M   'P 1'
#
loop_
_entity.id
_entity.type
_entity.pdbx_description
1 polymer ?
#
loop_
_entity_poly.entity_id
_entity_poly.type
_entity_poly.pdbx_seq_one_letter_code
_entity_poly.pdbx_strand_id
1 'polypeptide(L)'
;MDWEHLAGIRGFVTRMTTVGRYGTTANRMFGDWLAHSSEIYGGGGNVVVHLVSLYGEESLFGGRFLIAGGRMSQLSDFASSPIFCSFQNNSFCGRPKAAADSNYYGSYPAATWAFRMKGRPRKDLYIQAGVYFAENGIYQNYQHRTGFKFNGANIVGYEIPIEAQWEPHFGSHHDLPGHYKLGFVYDDVRRSDNYYNTAGQSYYVYGGKQLMRNSSWQTYFMFDQKLMNYTGRAKSAGLTFMGGYIYNSPHTAVRDFEVYGALLSQGLIPGRPEDVFGVAFSYVSIAPGTRDTTMAMVAAGDYSGMPNHATGVQTNAEVLEIDYSINVMRGVTFRPDFQYYIHPNGQVGLRNSAMLGFKSYVSLF
;
A
#
# COMPACT_ATOMS: atom_id res chain seq x y z
N MET A 1 11.61 -14.74 -16.41
CA MET A 1 12.18 -15.81 -17.25
C MET A 1 11.04 -16.68 -17.74
N ASP A 2 10.97 -16.88 -19.05
CA ASP A 2 9.96 -17.69 -19.72
C ASP A 2 10.52 -19.09 -20.00
N TRP A 3 9.94 -20.11 -19.38
CA TRP A 3 10.43 -21.49 -19.47
C TRP A 3 9.91 -22.24 -20.70
N GLU A 4 8.91 -21.71 -21.40
CA GLU A 4 8.46 -22.30 -22.65
C GLU A 4 9.57 -22.18 -23.70
N HIS A 5 10.19 -21.00 -23.79
CA HIS A 5 11.31 -20.73 -24.69
C HIS A 5 12.60 -21.45 -24.28
N LEU A 6 12.84 -21.65 -22.98
CA LEU A 6 14.10 -22.20 -22.47
C LEU A 6 14.11 -23.73 -22.34
N ALA A 7 12.98 -24.33 -21.97
CA ALA A 7 12.89 -25.74 -21.61
C ALA A 7 11.61 -26.43 -22.12
N GLY A 8 10.79 -25.74 -22.94
CA GLY A 8 9.53 -26.30 -23.46
C GLY A 8 8.42 -26.46 -22.41
N ILE A 9 8.58 -25.87 -21.22
CA ILE A 9 7.57 -25.93 -20.15
C ILE A 9 6.52 -24.85 -20.43
N ARG A 10 5.44 -25.24 -21.12
CA ARG A 10 4.39 -24.33 -21.56
C ARG A 10 3.70 -23.64 -20.39
N GLY A 11 3.50 -22.32 -20.53
CA GLY A 11 2.74 -21.53 -19.57
C GLY A 11 3.42 -21.30 -18.21
N PHE A 12 4.67 -21.72 -18.02
CA PHE A 12 5.40 -21.50 -16.76
C PHE A 12 6.42 -20.37 -16.87
N VAL A 13 6.36 -19.43 -15.93
CA VAL A 13 7.31 -18.32 -15.83
C VAL A 13 7.87 -18.20 -14.42
N THR A 14 9.12 -17.78 -14.29
CA THR A 14 9.67 -17.35 -13.01
C THR A 14 9.94 -15.86 -13.03
N ARG A 15 9.66 -15.20 -11.92
CA ARG A 15 9.81 -13.76 -11.76
C ARG A 15 10.69 -13.48 -10.55
N MET A 16 11.65 -12.60 -10.73
CA MET A 16 12.54 -12.13 -9.68
C MET A 16 12.64 -10.62 -9.78
N THR A 17 12.43 -9.93 -8.67
CA THR A 17 12.60 -8.49 -8.57
C THR A 17 13.59 -8.19 -7.45
N THR A 18 14.57 -7.34 -7.72
CA THR A 18 15.49 -6.81 -6.70
C THR A 18 15.49 -5.29 -6.74
N VAL A 19 15.82 -4.67 -5.63
CA VAL A 19 15.88 -3.21 -5.53
C VAL A 19 17.03 -2.76 -4.62
N GLY A 20 17.65 -1.63 -4.95
CA GLY A 20 18.49 -0.86 -4.05
C GLY A 20 17.75 0.41 -3.65
N ARG A 21 17.60 0.66 -2.34
CA ARG A 21 16.93 1.86 -1.81
C ARG A 21 17.87 2.60 -0.87
N TYR A 22 18.01 3.91 -1.05
CA TYR A 22 18.93 4.73 -0.26
C TYR A 22 18.31 6.07 0.12
N GLY A 23 18.77 6.65 1.23
CA GLY A 23 18.46 8.01 1.64
C GLY A 23 17.67 8.07 2.95
N THR A 24 16.81 9.08 3.04
CA THR A 24 15.89 9.31 4.16
C THR A 24 14.62 9.96 3.65
N THR A 25 13.57 9.96 4.48
CA THR A 25 12.31 10.66 4.20
C THR A 25 12.25 11.97 4.98
N ALA A 26 11.74 13.03 4.34
CA ALA A 26 11.71 14.37 4.92
C ALA A 26 10.57 14.56 5.94
N ASN A 27 9.50 13.75 5.84
CA ASN A 27 8.32 13.87 6.71
C ASN A 27 8.63 13.78 8.22
N ARG A 28 9.70 13.08 8.59
CA ARG A 28 10.18 13.01 9.98
C ARG A 28 10.60 14.35 10.57
N MET A 29 11.02 15.31 9.75
CA MET A 29 11.47 16.63 10.21
C MET A 29 10.34 17.46 10.84
N PHE A 30 9.09 17.19 10.46
CA PHE A 30 7.90 17.80 11.05
C PHE A 30 7.07 16.80 11.88
N GLY A 31 7.69 15.69 12.27
CA GLY A 31 7.13 14.72 13.22
C GLY A 31 6.17 13.70 12.62
N ASP A 32 6.02 13.60 11.30
CA ASP A 32 5.18 12.58 10.67
C ASP A 32 5.88 11.23 10.54
N TRP A 33 5.18 10.17 10.94
CA TRP A 33 5.60 8.77 10.77
C TRP A 33 4.51 7.92 10.10
N LEU A 34 3.35 8.50 9.77
CA LEU A 34 2.24 7.76 9.17
C LEU A 34 2.28 7.79 7.64
N ALA A 35 2.68 8.91 7.04
CA ALA A 35 2.60 9.19 5.61
C ALA A 35 3.96 9.65 5.08
N HIS A 36 4.81 8.69 4.69
CA HIS A 36 6.12 9.01 4.14
C HIS A 36 6.00 9.95 2.94
N SER A 37 6.74 11.06 2.99
CA SER A 37 6.76 12.04 1.90
C SER A 37 7.45 11.55 0.63
N SER A 38 8.24 10.48 0.75
CA SER A 38 8.90 9.81 -0.36
C SER A 38 8.62 8.31 -0.29
N GLU A 39 7.68 7.83 -1.10
CA GLU A 39 7.25 6.42 -1.17
C GLU A 39 8.39 5.42 -1.36
N ILE A 40 9.43 5.82 -2.11
CA ILE A 40 10.58 4.96 -2.43
C ILE A 40 11.47 4.67 -1.22
N TYR A 41 11.30 5.41 -0.11
CA TYR A 41 12.06 5.21 1.11
C TYR A 41 11.29 4.37 2.15
N GLY A 42 11.93 3.31 2.63
CA GLY A 42 11.39 2.38 3.63
C GLY A 42 11.59 0.91 3.28
N GLY A 43 11.16 0.02 4.18
CA GLY A 43 11.19 -1.44 3.95
C GLY A 43 12.58 -2.07 4.05
N GLY A 44 13.34 -1.77 5.11
CA GLY A 44 14.68 -2.33 5.32
C GLY A 44 15.80 -1.77 4.43
N GLY A 45 15.58 -0.61 3.80
CA GLY A 45 16.49 0.05 2.87
C GLY A 45 17.91 0.34 3.40
N ASN A 46 18.67 1.15 2.65
CA ASN A 46 20.12 1.32 2.84
C ASN A 46 20.87 -0.01 2.74
N VAL A 47 20.55 -0.74 1.66
CA VAL A 47 21.16 -2.01 1.26
C VAL A 47 21.31 -2.00 -0.27
N VAL A 48 22.42 -2.57 -0.75
CA VAL A 48 22.75 -2.55 -2.18
C VAL A 48 21.78 -3.37 -3.01
N VAL A 49 21.44 -4.57 -2.52
CA VAL A 49 20.50 -5.48 -3.16
C VAL A 49 19.53 -5.99 -2.10
N HIS A 50 18.26 -5.74 -2.32
CA HIS A 50 17.14 -6.32 -1.58
C HIS A 50 16.30 -7.17 -2.51
N LEU A 51 16.07 -8.44 -2.18
CA LEU A 51 15.15 -9.31 -2.91
C LEU A 51 13.70 -8.95 -2.58
N VAL A 52 12.99 -8.45 -3.59
CA VAL A 52 11.58 -8.06 -3.44
C VAL A 52 10.64 -9.22 -3.64
N SER A 53 10.90 -10.03 -4.65
CA SER A 53 10.07 -11.19 -4.97
C SER A 53 10.88 -12.22 -5.74
N LEU A 54 10.53 -13.48 -5.54
CA LEU A 54 11.06 -14.63 -6.26
C LEU A 54 10.00 -15.72 -6.28
N TYR A 55 9.30 -15.88 -7.40
CA TYR A 55 8.19 -16.83 -7.48
C TYR A 55 8.06 -17.43 -8.88
N GLY A 56 7.49 -18.63 -8.93
CA GLY A 56 7.01 -19.28 -10.15
C GLY A 56 5.52 -18.99 -10.34
N GLU A 57 5.09 -18.83 -11.59
CA GLU A 57 3.70 -18.66 -11.97
C GLU A 57 3.40 -19.56 -13.17
N GLU A 58 2.31 -20.32 -13.07
CA GLU A 58 1.81 -21.21 -14.11
C GLU A 58 0.46 -20.70 -14.62
N SER A 59 0.34 -20.61 -15.95
CA SER A 59 -0.85 -20.19 -16.67
C SER A 59 -1.58 -21.40 -17.25
N LEU A 60 -2.77 -21.66 -16.74
CA LEU A 60 -3.64 -22.77 -17.10
C LEU A 60 -4.83 -22.29 -17.94
N PHE A 61 -5.45 -23.23 -18.69
CA PHE A 61 -6.67 -22.99 -19.48
C PHE A 61 -6.60 -21.77 -20.43
N GLY A 62 -5.46 -21.60 -21.11
CA GLY A 62 -5.24 -20.47 -22.02
C GLY A 62 -5.19 -19.11 -21.30
N GLY A 63 -4.64 -19.06 -20.08
CA GLY A 63 -4.48 -17.83 -19.30
C GLY A 63 -5.70 -17.41 -18.50
N ARG A 64 -6.72 -18.27 -18.40
CA ARG A 64 -7.92 -18.00 -17.58
C ARG A 64 -7.73 -18.32 -16.10
N PHE A 65 -6.74 -19.13 -15.76
CA PHE A 65 -6.41 -19.47 -14.39
C PHE A 65 -4.92 -19.41 -14.19
N LEU A 66 -4.46 -18.66 -13.20
CA LEU A 66 -3.06 -18.48 -12.87
C LEU A 66 -2.82 -18.98 -11.45
N ILE A 67 -1.78 -19.78 -11.28
CA ILE A 67 -1.30 -20.24 -9.98
C ILE A 67 0.11 -19.67 -9.80
N ALA A 68 0.41 -19.08 -8.65
CA ALA A 68 1.72 -18.58 -8.33
C ALA A 68 2.16 -19.03 -6.93
N GLY A 69 3.46 -19.27 -6.76
CA GLY A 69 4.03 -19.65 -5.47
C GLY A 69 5.51 -19.27 -5.35
N GLY A 70 5.91 -18.82 -4.16
CA GLY A 70 7.27 -18.41 -3.86
C GLY A 70 7.33 -17.31 -2.82
N ARG A 71 8.35 -16.45 -2.93
CA ARG A 71 8.51 -15.23 -2.14
C ARG A 71 7.73 -14.10 -2.83
N MET A 72 6.59 -13.71 -2.26
CA MET A 72 5.65 -12.75 -2.86
C MET A 72 5.22 -11.70 -1.84
N SER A 73 4.69 -10.57 -2.32
CA SER A 73 4.19 -9.48 -1.49
C SER A 73 2.66 -9.45 -1.63
N GLN A 74 1.93 -9.71 -0.55
CA GLN A 74 0.46 -9.72 -0.55
C GLN A 74 -0.10 -8.46 -1.19
N LEU A 75 0.37 -7.32 -0.73
CA LEU A 75 -0.14 -6.02 -1.15
C LEU A 75 0.48 -5.52 -2.47
N SER A 76 1.25 -6.36 -3.16
CA SER A 76 1.56 -6.19 -4.58
C SER A 76 0.53 -6.91 -5.46
N ASP A 77 -0.06 -8.00 -4.96
CA ASP A 77 -1.08 -8.77 -5.65
C ASP A 77 -2.51 -8.28 -5.35
N PHE A 78 -2.77 -7.89 -4.10
CA PHE A 78 -4.06 -7.48 -3.54
C PHE A 78 -4.01 -6.00 -3.13
N ALA A 79 -5.17 -5.32 -3.13
CA ALA A 79 -5.28 -3.90 -2.78
C ALA A 79 -4.28 -2.99 -3.54
N SER A 80 -3.93 -3.38 -4.78
CA SER A 80 -2.94 -2.70 -5.61
C SER A 80 -3.57 -2.08 -6.86
N SER A 81 -2.99 -1.00 -7.36
CA SER A 81 -3.39 -0.38 -8.64
C SER A 81 -2.17 0.27 -9.31
N PRO A 82 -2.01 0.15 -10.64
CA PRO A 82 -0.89 0.77 -11.36
C PRO A 82 -0.83 2.31 -11.22
N ILE A 83 -1.99 2.95 -11.04
CA ILE A 83 -2.09 4.41 -10.99
C ILE A 83 -1.69 5.02 -9.63
N PHE A 84 -1.56 4.22 -8.57
CA PHE A 84 -1.15 4.70 -7.24
C PHE A 84 0.17 5.45 -7.26
N CYS A 85 1.17 4.93 -7.97
CA CYS A 85 2.51 5.51 -8.02
C CYS A 85 2.70 6.62 -9.06
N SER A 86 1.59 7.22 -9.50
CA SER A 86 1.60 8.53 -10.14
C SER A 86 2.09 9.59 -9.15
N PHE A 87 1.64 9.48 -7.90
CA PHE A 87 2.02 10.32 -6.75
C PHE A 87 3.34 9.88 -6.10
N GLN A 88 3.91 10.75 -5.28
CA GLN A 88 5.13 10.56 -4.50
C GLN A 88 4.85 10.22 -3.03
N ASN A 89 3.78 10.76 -2.44
CA ASN A 89 3.43 10.46 -1.06
C ASN A 89 2.94 9.01 -0.93
N ASN A 90 3.39 8.38 0.14
CA ASN A 90 3.11 6.98 0.41
C ASN A 90 1.65 6.75 0.91
N SER A 91 0.87 7.80 1.17
CA SER A 91 -0.59 7.74 1.33
C SER A 91 -1.31 7.34 0.04
N PHE A 92 -0.67 7.54 -1.12
CA PHE A 92 -1.24 7.23 -2.43
C PHE A 92 -0.43 6.18 -3.17
N CYS A 93 0.90 6.32 -3.24
CA CYS A 93 1.73 5.36 -3.98
C CYS A 93 1.92 4.04 -3.24
N GLY A 94 1.91 2.96 -4.03
CA GLY A 94 2.07 1.58 -3.60
C GLY A 94 0.72 0.99 -3.22
N ARG A 95 0.06 1.59 -2.24
CA ARG A 95 -1.26 1.21 -1.74
C ARG A 95 -1.75 2.21 -0.68
N PRO A 96 -3.04 2.17 -0.35
CA PRO A 96 -3.58 2.91 0.79
C PRO A 96 -2.88 2.53 2.11
N LYS A 97 -2.64 3.51 2.98
CA LYS A 97 -1.89 3.32 4.23
C LYS A 97 -2.56 2.40 5.23
N ALA A 98 -3.87 2.45 5.37
CA ALA A 98 -4.62 1.52 6.20
C ALA A 98 -4.50 0.07 5.69
N ALA A 99 -4.35 -0.13 4.38
CA ALA A 99 -4.13 -1.47 3.81
C ALA A 99 -2.84 -2.12 4.35
N ALA A 100 -1.82 -1.30 4.60
CA ALA A 100 -0.50 -1.70 5.08
C ALA A 100 -0.33 -1.62 6.62
N ASP A 101 -1.42 -1.51 7.39
CA ASP A 101 -1.38 -1.30 8.84
C ASP A 101 -1.03 -2.58 9.64
N SER A 102 0.06 -3.23 9.26
CA SER A 102 0.59 -4.44 9.89
C SER A 102 2.08 -4.57 9.64
N ASN A 103 2.79 -5.05 10.67
CA ASN A 103 4.22 -5.33 10.61
C ASN A 103 4.54 -6.80 10.27
N TYR A 104 3.53 -7.58 9.90
CA TYR A 104 3.67 -9.00 9.57
C TYR A 104 3.49 -9.29 8.07
N TYR A 105 2.78 -8.38 7.38
CA TYR A 105 2.33 -8.59 6.01
C TYR A 105 3.39 -8.14 5.03
N GLY A 106 3.54 -8.86 3.91
CA GLY A 106 4.45 -8.49 2.83
C GLY A 106 3.98 -7.23 2.08
N SER A 107 4.78 -6.17 2.15
CA SER A 107 4.65 -4.98 1.32
C SER A 107 5.89 -4.76 0.49
N TYR A 108 5.74 -4.53 -0.83
CA TYR A 108 6.86 -4.02 -1.65
C TYR A 108 7.65 -2.95 -0.87
N PRO A 109 8.94 -3.18 -0.57
CA PRO A 109 9.83 -4.18 -1.17
C PRO A 109 9.96 -5.52 -0.40
N ALA A 110 9.29 -5.74 0.73
CA ALA A 110 9.28 -7.00 1.46
C ALA A 110 8.35 -8.06 0.85
N ALA A 111 8.78 -9.32 0.95
CA ALA A 111 8.00 -10.50 0.59
C ALA A 111 7.97 -11.52 1.73
N THR A 112 6.97 -12.41 1.67
CA THR A 112 6.81 -13.60 2.49
C THR A 112 6.66 -14.83 1.60
N TRP A 113 6.76 -16.03 2.17
CA TRP A 113 6.32 -17.23 1.46
C TRP A 113 4.82 -17.15 1.19
N ALA A 114 4.40 -17.48 -0.02
CA ALA A 114 3.00 -17.38 -0.39
C ALA A 114 2.61 -18.33 -1.53
N PHE A 115 1.30 -18.51 -1.65
CA PHE A 115 0.64 -19.15 -2.77
C PHE A 115 -0.59 -18.33 -3.17
N ARG A 116 -0.81 -18.14 -4.47
CA ARG A 116 -1.91 -17.33 -5.01
C ARG A 116 -2.57 -18.02 -6.19
N MET A 117 -3.89 -17.98 -6.23
CA MET A 117 -4.71 -18.40 -7.36
C MET A 117 -5.50 -17.20 -7.89
N LYS A 118 -5.53 -17.04 -9.21
CA LYS A 118 -6.28 -15.98 -9.88
C LYS A 118 -7.04 -16.55 -11.07
N GLY A 119 -8.37 -16.45 -11.04
CA GLY A 119 -9.26 -16.92 -12.09
C GLY A 119 -10.00 -15.78 -12.78
N ARG A 120 -10.24 -15.92 -14.09
CA ARG A 120 -11.01 -14.97 -14.90
C ARG A 120 -12.30 -15.62 -15.44
N PRO A 121 -13.36 -15.72 -14.60
CA PRO A 121 -14.62 -16.35 -15.00
C PRO A 121 -15.33 -15.60 -16.15
N ARG A 122 -15.19 -14.27 -16.21
CA ARG A 122 -15.68 -13.44 -17.32
C ARG A 122 -14.58 -12.55 -17.87
N LYS A 123 -14.75 -12.02 -19.09
CA LYS A 123 -13.76 -11.14 -19.72
C LYS A 123 -13.54 -9.82 -18.99
N ASP A 124 -14.43 -9.43 -18.10
CA ASP A 124 -14.43 -8.19 -17.32
C ASP A 124 -14.37 -8.45 -15.80
N LEU A 125 -14.16 -9.70 -15.37
CA LEU A 125 -14.15 -10.05 -13.94
C LEU A 125 -13.03 -11.03 -13.67
N TYR A 126 -12.14 -10.69 -12.75
CA TYR A 126 -11.26 -11.66 -12.13
C TYR A 126 -11.55 -11.80 -10.63
N ILE A 127 -11.28 -12.99 -10.12
CA ILE A 127 -11.31 -13.31 -8.69
C ILE A 127 -9.96 -13.91 -8.35
N GLN A 128 -9.38 -13.50 -7.23
CA GLN A 128 -8.14 -14.06 -6.73
C GLN A 128 -8.22 -14.31 -5.23
N ALA A 129 -7.49 -15.34 -4.81
CA ALA A 129 -7.32 -15.70 -3.42
C ALA A 129 -5.89 -16.17 -3.20
N GLY A 130 -5.38 -16.04 -1.99
CA GLY A 130 -4.05 -16.52 -1.65
C GLY A 130 -3.92 -16.94 -0.20
N VAL A 131 -2.75 -17.49 0.10
CA VAL A 131 -2.25 -17.66 1.46
C VAL A 131 -0.84 -17.09 1.51
N TYR A 132 -0.61 -16.14 2.42
CA TYR A 132 0.69 -15.52 2.66
C TYR A 132 1.10 -15.86 4.09
N PHE A 133 2.30 -16.40 4.27
CA PHE A 133 2.80 -16.77 5.60
C PHE A 133 3.33 -15.53 6.30
N ALA A 134 2.64 -15.09 7.33
CA ALA A 134 2.95 -13.86 8.06
C ALA A 134 4.26 -14.03 8.84
N GLU A 135 5.14 -13.03 8.75
CA GLU A 135 6.49 -13.14 9.28
C GLU A 135 6.79 -12.04 10.31
N ASN A 136 7.25 -12.43 11.50
CA ASN A 136 7.65 -11.47 12.52
C ASN A 136 8.95 -10.76 12.13
N GLY A 137 8.95 -9.44 12.27
CA GLY A 137 10.09 -8.59 11.96
C GLY A 137 10.40 -8.46 10.47
N ILE A 138 9.42 -8.62 9.59
CA ILE A 138 9.62 -8.56 8.11
C ILE A 138 10.28 -7.26 7.62
N TYR A 139 10.11 -6.15 8.33
CA TYR A 139 10.72 -4.85 8.02
C TYR A 139 11.99 -4.55 8.81
N GLN A 140 12.44 -5.48 9.64
CA GLN A 140 13.54 -5.25 10.57
C GLN A 140 14.87 -5.70 9.98
N ASN A 141 15.91 -4.89 10.19
CA ASN A 141 17.25 -5.15 9.66
C ASN A 141 17.85 -6.48 10.16
N TYR A 142 17.50 -6.91 11.37
CA TYR A 142 18.00 -8.17 11.93
C TYR A 142 17.33 -9.41 11.35
N GLN A 143 16.19 -9.27 10.65
CA GLN A 143 15.50 -10.40 10.00
C GLN A 143 15.69 -10.39 8.48
N HIS A 144 15.39 -9.26 7.82
CA HIS A 144 15.07 -9.24 6.38
C HIS A 144 15.77 -8.13 5.60
N ARG A 145 16.90 -7.60 6.09
CA ARG A 145 17.59 -6.47 5.45
C ARG A 145 17.84 -6.68 3.95
N THR A 146 18.28 -7.85 3.53
CA THR A 146 18.58 -8.16 2.11
C THR A 146 17.43 -8.87 1.39
N GLY A 147 16.36 -9.28 2.07
CA GLY A 147 15.27 -10.08 1.50
C GLY A 147 15.61 -11.55 1.17
N PHE A 148 16.88 -11.96 1.27
CA PHE A 148 17.36 -13.34 0.97
C PHE A 148 17.22 -14.33 2.14
N LYS A 149 16.49 -13.98 3.20
CA LYS A 149 16.16 -14.93 4.26
C LYS A 149 15.04 -15.85 3.78
N PHE A 150 15.39 -17.11 3.51
CA PHE A 150 14.45 -18.11 2.98
C PHE A 150 13.96 -19.12 4.03
N ASN A 151 14.54 -19.15 5.22
CA ASN A 151 14.04 -20.02 6.29
C ASN A 151 12.71 -19.51 6.84
N GLY A 152 11.88 -20.42 7.36
CA GLY A 152 10.58 -20.10 7.95
C GLY A 152 10.62 -19.84 9.47
N ALA A 153 11.78 -19.57 10.07
CA ALA A 153 11.94 -19.55 11.53
C ALA A 153 11.17 -18.42 12.24
N ASN A 154 10.73 -17.40 11.50
CA ASN A 154 9.98 -16.25 11.98
C ASN A 154 8.55 -16.21 11.42
N ILE A 155 8.06 -17.29 10.80
CA ILE A 155 6.65 -17.42 10.42
C ILE A 155 5.84 -17.53 11.72
N VAL A 156 4.84 -16.66 11.89
CA VAL A 156 4.02 -16.54 13.11
C VAL A 156 2.52 -16.67 12.85
N GLY A 157 2.14 -16.94 11.61
CA GLY A 157 0.76 -17.11 11.18
C GLY A 157 0.64 -17.11 9.67
N TYR A 158 -0.57 -16.89 9.19
CA TYR A 158 -0.92 -16.77 7.79
C TYR A 158 -2.00 -15.71 7.57
N GLU A 159 -2.06 -15.22 6.34
CA GLU A 159 -3.04 -14.27 5.84
C GLU A 159 -3.75 -14.89 4.64
N ILE A 160 -5.07 -14.77 4.60
CA ILE A 160 -5.93 -15.24 3.53
C ILE A 160 -6.62 -14.03 2.91
N PRO A 161 -6.01 -13.41 1.88
CA PRO A 161 -6.68 -12.39 1.08
C PRO A 161 -7.59 -13.02 0.01
N ILE A 162 -8.75 -12.42 -0.20
CA ILE A 162 -9.68 -12.70 -1.30
C ILE A 162 -10.08 -11.37 -1.92
N GLU A 163 -9.99 -11.26 -3.25
CA GLU A 163 -10.33 -10.04 -3.99
C GLU A 163 -11.06 -10.38 -5.28
N ALA A 164 -12.12 -9.63 -5.56
CA ALA A 164 -12.75 -9.57 -6.86
C ALA A 164 -12.47 -8.21 -7.50
N GLN A 165 -12.11 -8.21 -8.78
CA GLN A 165 -12.00 -6.98 -9.58
C GLN A 165 -12.90 -7.07 -10.81
N TRP A 166 -13.80 -6.09 -10.93
CA TRP A 166 -14.64 -5.86 -12.09
C TRP A 166 -14.05 -4.74 -12.97
N GLU A 167 -14.03 -4.96 -14.29
CA GLU A 167 -13.30 -4.15 -15.27
C GLU A 167 -14.22 -3.67 -16.41
N PRO A 168 -15.26 -2.86 -16.12
CA PRO A 168 -16.19 -2.37 -17.13
C PRO A 168 -15.56 -1.34 -18.07
N HIS A 169 -16.21 -1.14 -19.20
CA HIS A 169 -15.94 -0.04 -20.11
C HIS A 169 -17.23 0.76 -20.29
N PHE A 170 -17.25 1.99 -19.80
CA PHE A 170 -18.40 2.90 -19.89
C PHE A 170 -18.28 3.87 -21.08
N GLY A 171 -19.25 4.78 -21.19
CA GLY A 171 -19.36 5.76 -22.26
C GLY A 171 -20.13 5.23 -23.47
N SER A 172 -20.62 6.13 -24.33
CA SER A 172 -21.35 5.77 -25.55
C SER A 172 -20.54 4.88 -26.49
N HIS A 173 -19.21 4.97 -26.44
CA HIS A 173 -18.29 4.24 -27.29
C HIS A 173 -17.54 3.12 -26.57
N HIS A 174 -17.88 2.81 -25.30
CA HIS A 174 -17.18 1.82 -24.47
C HIS A 174 -15.66 2.08 -24.39
N ASP A 175 -15.27 3.35 -24.31
CA ASP A 175 -13.89 3.83 -24.34
C ASP A 175 -13.45 4.48 -23.01
N LEU A 176 -14.25 4.31 -21.97
CA LEU A 176 -13.99 4.78 -20.60
C LEU A 176 -13.78 3.58 -19.66
N PRO A 177 -12.55 3.03 -19.61
CA PRO A 177 -12.26 1.88 -18.74
C PRO A 177 -12.42 2.25 -17.27
N GLY A 178 -12.93 1.31 -16.49
CA GLY A 178 -12.99 1.36 -15.05
C GLY A 178 -12.49 0.07 -14.42
N HIS A 179 -12.01 0.15 -13.19
CA HIS A 179 -11.57 -0.99 -12.39
C HIS A 179 -12.14 -0.82 -10.99
N TYR A 180 -12.87 -1.83 -10.51
CA TYR A 180 -13.55 -1.81 -9.21
C TYR A 180 -13.16 -3.05 -8.44
N LYS A 181 -12.50 -2.86 -7.30
CA LYS A 181 -12.01 -3.91 -6.42
C LYS A 181 -12.80 -3.95 -5.13
N LEU A 182 -13.19 -5.15 -4.74
CA LEU A 182 -13.67 -5.45 -3.39
C LEU A 182 -12.82 -6.60 -2.86
N GLY A 183 -12.23 -6.42 -1.68
CA GLY A 183 -11.42 -7.45 -1.07
C GLY A 183 -11.57 -7.53 0.43
N PHE A 184 -11.21 -8.70 0.95
CA PHE A 184 -11.20 -9.02 2.37
C PHE A 184 -9.95 -9.82 2.67
N VAL A 185 -9.33 -9.53 3.81
CA VAL A 185 -8.15 -10.23 4.31
C VAL A 185 -8.45 -10.67 5.73
N TYR A 186 -8.21 -11.94 6.02
CA TYR A 186 -8.20 -12.50 7.38
C TYR A 186 -6.78 -12.95 7.70
N ASP A 187 -6.34 -12.77 8.93
CA ASP A 187 -5.07 -13.32 9.40
C ASP A 187 -5.18 -13.85 10.83
N ASP A 188 -4.39 -14.87 11.16
CA ASP A 188 -4.37 -15.55 12.47
C ASP A 188 -3.18 -15.11 13.36
N VAL A 189 -2.52 -14.00 13.01
CA VAL A 189 -1.33 -13.56 13.73
C VAL A 189 -1.72 -13.05 15.12
N ARG A 190 -1.14 -13.66 16.15
CA ARG A 190 -1.36 -13.22 17.53
C ARG A 190 -0.75 -11.84 17.78
N ARG A 191 -1.56 -10.85 18.20
CA ARG A 191 -1.11 -9.49 18.48
C ARG A 191 -1.83 -8.83 19.65
N SER A 192 -1.22 -7.82 20.24
CA SER A 192 -1.77 -7.10 21.38
C SER A 192 -2.99 -6.26 20.98
N ASP A 193 -3.99 -6.21 21.86
CA ASP A 193 -5.11 -5.28 21.76
C ASP A 193 -4.65 -3.85 22.02
N ASN A 194 -5.10 -2.89 21.24
CA ASN A 194 -4.67 -1.50 21.35
C ASN A 194 -5.25 -0.75 22.57
N TYR A 195 -6.16 -1.36 23.36
CA TYR A 195 -6.77 -0.71 24.52
C TYR A 195 -7.03 -1.62 25.72
N TYR A 196 -7.53 -2.84 25.52
CA TYR A 196 -8.01 -3.69 26.62
C TYR A 196 -6.91 -4.55 27.27
N ASN A 197 -7.02 -4.73 28.59
CA ASN A 197 -6.36 -5.80 29.34
C ASN A 197 -7.23 -7.05 29.41
N THR A 198 -6.73 -8.12 30.03
CA THR A 198 -7.47 -9.39 30.22
C THR A 198 -8.72 -9.28 31.10
N ALA A 199 -8.92 -8.18 31.81
CA ALA A 199 -10.11 -7.89 32.62
C ALA A 199 -11.15 -7.02 31.87
N GLY A 200 -10.90 -6.67 30.59
CA GLY A 200 -11.80 -5.82 29.80
C GLY A 200 -11.74 -4.34 30.14
N GLN A 201 -10.67 -3.89 30.79
CA GLN A 201 -10.43 -2.49 31.16
C GLN A 201 -9.24 -1.92 30.36
N SER A 202 -9.03 -0.60 30.39
CA SER A 202 -7.84 0.00 29.77
C SER A 202 -6.55 -0.60 30.37
N TYR A 203 -5.69 -1.21 29.54
CA TYR A 203 -4.43 -1.79 30.01
C TYR A 203 -3.46 -0.74 30.53
N TYR A 204 -3.55 0.50 30.02
CA TYR A 204 -2.66 1.58 30.41
C TYR A 204 -3.08 2.18 31.75
N VAL A 205 -4.38 2.47 31.93
CA VAL A 205 -4.89 3.11 33.15
C VAL A 205 -4.96 2.15 34.34
N TYR A 206 -5.43 0.91 34.12
CA TYR A 206 -5.65 -0.06 35.19
C TYR A 206 -4.52 -1.09 35.31
N GLY A 207 -3.54 -1.05 34.40
CA GLY A 207 -2.48 -2.05 34.34
C GLY A 207 -2.98 -3.45 33.99
N GLY A 208 -2.25 -4.46 34.46
CA GLY A 208 -2.52 -5.88 34.18
C GLY A 208 -1.94 -6.36 32.85
N LYS A 209 -2.27 -7.58 32.47
CA LYS A 209 -1.79 -8.17 31.22
C LYS A 209 -2.62 -7.64 30.06
N GLN A 210 -1.97 -7.03 29.07
CA GLN A 210 -2.62 -6.60 27.83
C GLN A 210 -3.32 -7.79 27.15
N LEU A 211 -4.53 -7.57 26.64
CA LEU A 211 -5.28 -8.62 25.95
C LEU A 211 -4.57 -8.98 24.65
N MET A 212 -4.47 -10.27 24.35
CA MET A 212 -3.93 -10.76 23.08
C MET A 212 -5.09 -11.22 22.20
N ARG A 213 -5.15 -10.69 20.98
CA ARG A 213 -6.07 -11.13 19.93
C ARG A 213 -5.36 -12.16 19.06
N ASN A 214 -6.09 -13.20 18.65
CA ASN A 214 -5.55 -14.29 17.82
C ASN A 214 -5.82 -14.12 16.32
N SER A 215 -6.49 -13.03 15.92
CA SER A 215 -6.79 -12.78 14.51
C SER A 215 -7.07 -11.31 14.23
N SER A 216 -6.92 -10.88 12.97
CA SER A 216 -7.39 -9.57 12.46
C SER A 216 -8.23 -9.83 11.24
N TRP A 217 -8.77 -8.72 10.73
CA TRP A 217 -9.26 -8.67 9.39
C TRP A 217 -9.11 -7.26 8.85
N GLN A 218 -9.23 -7.17 7.53
CA GLN A 218 -9.29 -5.94 6.76
C GLN A 218 -10.28 -6.15 5.61
N THR A 219 -11.02 -5.11 5.27
CA THR A 219 -11.83 -5.06 4.06
C THR A 219 -11.55 -3.77 3.31
N TYR A 220 -11.69 -3.79 1.99
CA TYR A 220 -11.48 -2.61 1.18
C TYR A 220 -12.36 -2.62 -0.06
N PHE A 221 -12.79 -1.42 -0.44
CA PHE A 221 -13.36 -1.12 -1.74
C PHE A 221 -12.52 -0.05 -2.41
N MET A 222 -12.03 -0.30 -3.62
CA MET A 222 -11.11 0.60 -4.32
C MET A 222 -11.53 0.65 -5.78
N PHE A 223 -11.43 1.82 -6.40
CA PHE A 223 -11.77 1.94 -7.81
C PHE A 223 -10.99 3.03 -8.51
N ASP A 224 -10.94 2.89 -9.83
CA ASP A 224 -10.61 3.97 -10.74
C ASP A 224 -11.52 3.93 -11.96
N GLN A 225 -11.85 5.10 -12.47
CA GLN A 225 -12.76 5.27 -13.58
C GLN A 225 -12.28 6.42 -14.46
N LYS A 226 -12.04 6.13 -15.73
CA LYS A 226 -11.86 7.17 -16.73
C LYS A 226 -13.20 7.90 -16.92
N LEU A 227 -13.27 9.19 -16.60
CA LEU A 227 -14.49 9.98 -16.65
C LEU A 227 -14.76 10.54 -18.05
N MET A 228 -13.70 10.93 -18.75
CA MET A 228 -13.82 11.51 -20.10
C MET A 228 -12.53 11.34 -20.90
N ASN A 229 -12.67 11.31 -22.22
CA ASN A 229 -11.57 11.47 -23.17
C ASN A 229 -11.48 12.95 -23.59
N TYR A 230 -10.27 13.44 -23.89
CA TYR A 230 -10.11 14.78 -24.45
C TYR A 230 -10.30 14.76 -25.96
N THR A 231 -11.32 15.49 -26.44
CA THR A 231 -11.66 15.58 -27.86
C THR A 231 -10.47 16.06 -28.69
N GLY A 232 -10.20 15.38 -29.80
CA GLY A 232 -9.08 15.69 -30.69
C GLY A 232 -7.70 15.31 -30.14
N ARG A 233 -7.63 14.51 -29.06
CA ARG A 233 -6.38 14.00 -28.47
C ARG A 233 -6.30 12.48 -28.54
N ALA A 234 -5.15 11.93 -28.15
CA ALA A 234 -4.95 10.48 -28.06
C ALA A 234 -5.97 9.83 -27.11
N LYS A 235 -6.32 8.56 -27.35
CA LYS A 235 -7.27 7.82 -26.51
C LYS A 235 -6.80 7.64 -25.06
N SER A 236 -5.51 7.75 -24.78
CA SER A 236 -4.96 7.77 -23.42
C SER A 236 -5.31 9.07 -22.69
N ALA A 237 -5.35 10.20 -23.39
CA ALA A 237 -5.63 11.51 -22.81
C ALA A 237 -7.06 11.59 -22.27
N GLY A 238 -7.23 12.24 -21.12
CA GLY A 238 -8.51 12.33 -20.45
C GLY A 238 -8.40 12.52 -18.95
N LEU A 239 -9.56 12.57 -18.31
CA LEU A 239 -9.68 12.67 -16.84
C LEU A 239 -10.02 11.30 -16.26
N THR A 240 -9.30 10.89 -15.23
CA THR A 240 -9.54 9.67 -14.45
C THR A 240 -9.75 10.06 -13.00
N PHE A 241 -10.78 9.50 -12.38
CA PHE A 241 -10.96 9.58 -10.94
C PHE A 241 -10.64 8.25 -10.30
N MET A 242 -9.93 8.28 -9.19
CA MET A 242 -9.61 7.13 -8.36
C MET A 242 -10.12 7.42 -6.95
N GLY A 243 -10.61 6.39 -6.26
CA GLY A 243 -10.89 6.49 -4.84
C GLY A 243 -10.92 5.13 -4.16
N GLY A 244 -11.08 5.14 -2.85
CA GLY A 244 -11.26 3.92 -2.09
C GLY A 244 -11.53 4.15 -0.62
N TYR A 245 -11.97 3.09 0.02
CA TYR A 245 -12.24 3.00 1.44
C TYR A 245 -11.67 1.67 1.96
N ILE A 246 -10.93 1.75 3.06
CA ILE A 246 -10.32 0.61 3.74
C ILE A 246 -10.79 0.64 5.17
N TYR A 247 -11.17 -0.51 5.71
CA TYR A 247 -11.57 -0.69 7.09
C TYR A 247 -10.86 -1.89 7.71
N ASN A 248 -10.21 -1.64 8.84
CA ASN A 248 -9.40 -2.60 9.58
C ASN A 248 -10.08 -2.95 10.91
N SER A 249 -9.70 -4.10 11.48
CA SER A 249 -10.10 -4.45 12.84
C SER A 249 -9.65 -3.38 13.84
N PRO A 250 -10.57 -2.64 14.50
CA PRO A 250 -10.23 -1.47 15.32
C PRO A 250 -9.55 -1.84 16.64
N HIS A 251 -9.46 -3.13 16.98
CA HIS A 251 -8.83 -3.61 18.22
C HIS A 251 -7.34 -3.85 18.10
N THR A 252 -6.82 -3.99 16.87
CA THR A 252 -5.41 -4.32 16.67
C THR A 252 -4.71 -3.44 15.66
N ALA A 253 -5.48 -2.76 14.79
CA ALA A 253 -4.96 -1.76 13.90
C ALA A 253 -4.71 -0.44 14.64
N VAL A 254 -3.69 0.29 14.23
CA VAL A 254 -3.51 1.70 14.58
C VAL A 254 -4.45 2.57 13.75
N ARG A 255 -4.61 2.24 12.48
CA ARG A 255 -5.48 2.93 11.51
C ARG A 255 -6.75 2.11 11.36
N ASP A 256 -7.87 2.57 11.89
CA ASP A 256 -9.13 1.81 11.77
C ASP A 256 -9.74 1.95 10.38
N PHE A 257 -9.73 3.15 9.78
CA PHE A 257 -10.12 3.32 8.38
C PHE A 257 -9.31 4.36 7.64
N GLU A 258 -9.36 4.27 6.32
CA GLU A 258 -8.86 5.27 5.40
C GLU A 258 -9.86 5.49 4.27
N VAL A 259 -10.05 6.75 3.88
CA VAL A 259 -10.71 7.13 2.64
C VAL A 259 -9.76 7.99 1.84
N TYR A 260 -9.67 7.74 0.54
CA TYR A 260 -8.83 8.54 -0.35
C TYR A 260 -9.53 8.77 -1.68
N GLY A 261 -9.11 9.83 -2.37
CA GLY A 261 -9.57 10.19 -3.70
C GLY A 261 -8.49 10.93 -4.47
N ALA A 262 -8.41 10.70 -5.78
CA ALA A 262 -7.46 11.35 -6.66
C ALA A 262 -8.06 11.62 -8.05
N LEU A 263 -7.75 12.78 -8.62
CA LEU A 263 -8.03 13.11 -10.01
C LEU A 263 -6.70 13.12 -10.78
N LEU A 264 -6.66 12.39 -11.88
CA LEU A 264 -5.53 12.36 -12.80
C LEU A 264 -5.98 12.83 -14.18
N SER A 265 -5.32 13.84 -14.71
CA SER A 265 -5.57 14.40 -16.03
C SER A 265 -4.36 14.14 -16.93
N GLN A 266 -4.47 13.14 -17.80
CA GLN A 266 -3.43 12.83 -18.78
C GLN A 266 -3.62 13.66 -20.05
N GLY A 267 -2.53 14.24 -20.53
CA GLY A 267 -2.48 15.00 -21.75
C GLY A 267 -3.32 16.27 -21.68
N LEU A 268 -3.35 16.97 -20.54
CA LEU A 268 -4.13 18.20 -20.31
C LEU A 268 -3.66 19.40 -21.14
N ILE A 269 -2.35 19.50 -21.39
CA ILE A 269 -1.75 20.61 -22.13
C ILE A 269 -1.57 20.20 -23.61
N PRO A 270 -2.05 20.99 -24.59
CA PRO A 270 -1.76 20.75 -26.01
C PRO A 270 -0.25 20.64 -26.28
N GLY A 271 0.17 19.65 -27.08
CA GLY A 271 1.58 19.38 -27.34
C GLY A 271 2.30 18.54 -26.27
N ARG A 272 1.62 18.21 -25.16
CA ARG A 272 2.15 17.37 -24.06
C ARG A 272 1.22 16.18 -23.77
N PRO A 273 0.99 15.27 -24.74
CA PRO A 273 -0.01 14.20 -24.62
C PRO A 273 0.29 13.15 -23.53
N GLU A 274 1.56 13.03 -23.12
CA GLU A 274 2.02 12.08 -22.10
C GLU A 274 2.17 12.68 -20.71
N ASP A 275 1.97 14.00 -20.55
CA ASP A 275 2.05 14.64 -19.25
C ASP A 275 0.81 14.35 -18.42
N VAL A 276 0.97 14.24 -17.11
CA VAL A 276 -0.14 13.93 -16.18
C VAL A 276 -0.18 14.97 -15.08
N PHE A 277 -1.33 15.62 -14.91
CA PHE A 277 -1.60 16.44 -13.73
C PHE A 277 -2.39 15.63 -12.71
N GLY A 278 -1.93 15.60 -11.46
CA GLY A 278 -2.55 14.83 -10.38
C GLY A 278 -2.92 15.71 -9.18
N VAL A 279 -4.08 15.46 -8.59
CA VAL A 279 -4.47 15.97 -7.26
C VAL A 279 -5.05 14.83 -6.46
N ALA A 280 -4.53 14.59 -5.25
CA ALA A 280 -4.95 13.51 -4.38
C ALA A 280 -5.16 13.97 -2.94
N PHE A 281 -6.15 13.38 -2.28
CA PHE A 281 -6.45 13.61 -0.87
C PHE A 281 -6.66 12.26 -0.18
N SER A 282 -6.06 12.08 1.00
CA SER A 282 -6.26 10.91 1.87
C SER A 282 -6.60 11.39 3.28
N TYR A 283 -7.58 10.73 3.89
CA TYR A 283 -7.95 10.87 5.29
C TYR A 283 -7.79 9.50 5.95
N VAL A 284 -6.98 9.45 7.00
CA VAL A 284 -6.76 8.27 7.84
C VAL A 284 -7.30 8.54 9.23
N SER A 285 -8.16 7.67 9.73
CA SER A 285 -8.63 7.68 11.10
C SER A 285 -7.73 6.78 11.96
N ILE A 286 -7.47 7.22 13.19
CA ILE A 286 -6.77 6.44 14.21
C ILE A 286 -7.81 5.70 15.03
N ALA A 287 -7.58 4.40 15.22
CA ALA A 287 -8.50 3.52 15.93
C ALA A 287 -8.82 4.08 17.33
N PRO A 288 -10.10 4.03 17.77
CA PRO A 288 -10.51 4.59 19.06
C PRO A 288 -9.67 4.07 20.24
N GLY A 289 -9.35 2.76 20.25
CA GLY A 289 -8.51 2.18 21.29
C GLY A 289 -7.09 2.77 21.33
N THR A 290 -6.49 3.00 20.17
CA THR A 290 -5.19 3.70 20.05
C THR A 290 -5.30 5.16 20.51
N ARG A 291 -6.34 5.88 20.08
CA ARG A 291 -6.58 7.27 20.50
C ARG A 291 -6.75 7.38 22.02
N ASP A 292 -7.57 6.53 22.61
CA ASP A 292 -7.89 6.58 24.04
C ASP A 292 -6.67 6.17 24.88
N THR A 293 -5.90 5.18 24.42
CA THR A 293 -4.60 4.82 25.02
C THR A 293 -3.61 5.98 24.95
N THR A 294 -3.43 6.62 23.78
CA THR A 294 -2.50 7.76 23.63
C THR A 294 -2.95 8.96 24.46
N MET A 295 -4.25 9.20 24.60
CA MET A 295 -4.80 10.24 25.48
C MET A 295 -4.43 9.99 26.95
N ALA A 296 -4.57 8.75 27.43
CA ALA A 296 -4.18 8.38 28.79
C ALA A 296 -2.67 8.51 29.02
N MET A 297 -1.85 8.14 28.03
CA MET A 297 -0.40 8.32 28.05
C MET A 297 0.01 9.78 28.16
N VAL A 298 -0.58 10.67 27.34
CA VAL A 298 -0.35 12.12 27.43
C VAL A 298 -0.76 12.68 28.80
N ALA A 299 -1.91 12.25 29.33
CA ALA A 299 -2.39 12.70 30.65
C ALA A 299 -1.46 12.28 31.80
N ALA A 300 -0.78 11.14 31.65
CA ALA A 300 0.20 10.65 32.61
C ALA A 300 1.61 11.25 32.42
N GLY A 301 1.87 11.96 31.32
CA GLY A 301 3.21 12.46 30.96
C GLY A 301 4.21 11.38 30.57
N ASP A 302 3.74 10.16 30.24
CA ASP A 302 4.56 9.04 29.80
C ASP A 302 4.26 8.72 28.33
N TYR A 303 5.25 8.99 27.48
CA TYR A 303 5.18 8.82 26.03
C TYR A 303 5.82 7.51 25.57
N SER A 304 6.31 6.69 26.50
CA SER A 304 6.99 5.45 26.18
C SER A 304 6.02 4.44 25.54
N GLY A 305 6.42 3.88 24.40
CA GLY A 305 5.62 2.88 23.70
C GLY A 305 4.45 3.42 22.85
N MET A 306 4.32 4.74 22.69
CA MET A 306 3.34 5.30 21.75
C MET A 306 3.59 4.78 20.31
N PRO A 307 2.52 4.41 19.57
CA PRO A 307 2.68 3.92 18.21
C PRO A 307 3.21 5.00 17.27
N ASN A 308 4.00 4.57 16.28
CA ASN A 308 4.57 5.45 15.24
C ASN A 308 5.31 6.68 15.82
N HIS A 309 6.04 6.51 16.93
CA HIS A 309 6.80 7.59 17.57
C HIS A 309 5.97 8.85 17.88
N ALA A 310 4.69 8.68 18.20
CA ALA A 310 3.85 9.80 18.59
C ALA A 310 4.37 10.44 19.91
N THR A 311 4.10 11.73 20.04
CA THR A 311 4.51 12.61 21.14
C THR A 311 3.29 13.32 21.73
N GLY A 312 2.10 12.78 21.51
CA GLY A 312 0.83 13.48 21.63
C GLY A 312 -0.35 12.60 21.22
N VAL A 313 -1.56 13.10 21.44
CA VAL A 313 -2.81 12.36 21.15
C VAL A 313 -2.97 12.18 19.66
N GLN A 314 -3.20 10.93 19.22
CA GLN A 314 -3.44 10.60 17.82
C GLN A 314 -4.94 10.49 17.51
N THR A 315 -5.44 11.24 16.54
CA THR A 315 -6.85 11.28 16.13
C THR A 315 -7.06 10.90 14.66
N ASN A 316 -6.51 11.68 13.75
CA ASN A 316 -6.64 11.50 12.31
C ASN A 316 -5.47 12.19 11.62
N ALA A 317 -5.08 11.71 10.45
CA ALA A 317 -4.06 12.30 9.62
C ALA A 317 -4.62 12.52 8.21
N GLU A 318 -4.30 13.65 7.60
CA GLU A 318 -4.72 13.95 6.24
C GLU A 318 -3.54 14.42 5.40
N VAL A 319 -3.57 14.03 4.13
CA VAL A 319 -2.55 14.41 3.16
C VAL A 319 -3.25 14.87 1.89
N LEU A 320 -2.88 16.06 1.42
CA LEU A 320 -3.14 16.54 0.07
C LEU A 320 -1.83 16.46 -0.71
N GLU A 321 -1.87 15.94 -1.94
CA GLU A 321 -0.75 15.99 -2.88
C GLU A 321 -1.21 16.55 -4.22
N ILE A 322 -0.38 17.39 -4.82
CA ILE A 322 -0.54 17.91 -6.17
C ILE A 322 0.77 17.63 -6.92
N ASP A 323 0.69 16.96 -8.06
CA ASP A 323 1.85 16.65 -8.89
C ASP A 323 1.61 17.00 -10.37
N TYR A 324 2.70 17.25 -11.08
CA TYR A 324 2.68 17.39 -12.53
C TYR A 324 3.80 16.55 -13.15
N SER A 325 3.44 15.42 -13.74
CA SER A 325 4.38 14.53 -14.42
C SER A 325 4.75 15.05 -15.80
N ILE A 326 6.01 15.43 -15.98
CA ILE A 326 6.60 15.89 -17.24
C ILE A 326 7.30 14.71 -17.92
N ASN A 327 6.75 14.25 -19.04
CA ASN A 327 7.44 13.31 -19.92
C ASN A 327 8.55 14.06 -20.69
N VAL A 328 9.78 13.95 -20.21
CA VAL A 328 10.93 14.67 -20.80
C VAL A 328 11.33 14.01 -22.11
N MET A 329 11.50 12.69 -22.07
CA MET A 329 11.78 11.84 -23.23
C MET A 329 11.43 10.40 -22.88
N ARG A 330 11.54 9.50 -23.87
CA ARG A 330 11.34 8.06 -23.63
C ARG A 330 12.23 7.57 -22.49
N GLY A 331 11.60 6.99 -21.47
CA GLY A 331 12.28 6.46 -20.30
C GLY A 331 12.69 7.49 -19.25
N VAL A 332 12.40 8.80 -19.44
CA VAL A 332 12.74 9.85 -18.48
C VAL A 332 11.51 10.68 -18.14
N THR A 333 11.16 10.75 -16.86
CA THR A 333 10.06 11.55 -16.34
C THR A 333 10.53 12.35 -15.13
N PHE A 334 10.12 13.61 -15.06
CA PHE A 334 10.33 14.48 -13.91
C PHE A 334 8.98 14.96 -13.40
N ARG A 335 8.75 14.88 -12.08
CA ARG A 335 7.48 15.25 -11.46
C ARG A 335 7.74 16.13 -10.26
N PRO A 336 7.66 17.46 -10.35
CA PRO A 336 7.53 18.28 -9.15
C PRO A 336 6.25 17.90 -8.40
N ASP A 337 6.32 17.90 -7.08
CA ASP A 337 5.18 17.63 -6.22
C ASP A 337 5.09 18.65 -5.07
N PHE A 338 3.87 18.97 -4.70
CA PHE A 338 3.52 19.71 -3.50
C PHE A 338 2.68 18.81 -2.60
N GLN A 339 3.07 18.70 -1.33
CA GLN A 339 2.35 17.92 -0.33
C GLN A 339 1.96 18.82 0.84
N TYR A 340 0.76 18.64 1.36
CA TYR A 340 0.27 19.33 2.55
C TYR A 340 -0.30 18.33 3.54
N TYR A 341 0.20 18.40 4.77
CA TYR A 341 -0.12 17.49 5.85
C TYR A 341 -0.96 18.23 6.90
N ILE A 342 -2.12 17.68 7.21
CA ILE A 342 -2.98 18.14 8.29
C ILE A 342 -2.93 17.09 9.39
N HIS A 343 -2.68 17.54 10.63
CA HIS A 343 -2.39 16.67 11.77
C HIS A 343 -1.32 15.61 11.45
N PRO A 344 -0.06 16.03 11.17
CA PRO A 344 1.03 15.09 10.93
C PRO A 344 1.12 14.02 12.03
N ASN A 345 1.41 12.79 11.65
CA ASN A 345 1.41 11.62 12.54
C ASN A 345 0.08 11.33 13.25
N GLY A 346 -1.02 11.90 12.78
CA GLY A 346 -2.30 11.83 13.47
C GLY A 346 -2.43 12.79 14.64
N GLN A 347 -1.45 13.67 14.88
CA GLN A 347 -1.34 14.43 16.12
C GLN A 347 -1.88 15.85 15.97
N VAL A 348 -2.91 16.20 16.74
CA VAL A 348 -3.46 17.56 16.80
C VAL A 348 -2.48 18.60 17.35
N GLY A 349 -1.47 18.15 18.12
CA GLY A 349 -0.43 19.01 18.68
C GLY A 349 0.68 19.38 17.68
N LEU A 350 0.77 18.70 16.54
CA LEU A 350 1.74 19.02 15.50
C LEU A 350 1.18 20.05 14.52
N ARG A 351 2.02 21.01 14.12
CA ARG A 351 1.63 22.02 13.13
C ARG A 351 1.47 21.37 11.76
N ASN A 352 0.44 21.79 11.03
CA ASN A 352 0.29 21.47 9.62
C ASN A 352 1.56 21.86 8.86
N SER A 353 1.93 21.03 7.89
CA SER A 353 3.23 21.11 7.23
C SER A 353 3.07 21.03 5.73
N ALA A 354 3.77 21.91 5.02
CA ALA A 354 3.87 21.90 3.57
C ALA A 354 5.24 21.38 3.14
N MET A 355 5.28 20.62 2.06
CA MET A 355 6.50 20.11 1.47
C MET A 355 6.47 20.33 -0.05
N LEU A 356 7.63 20.74 -0.58
CA LEU A 356 7.91 20.73 -2.00
C LEU A 356 8.95 19.66 -2.28
N GLY A 357 8.69 18.84 -3.28
CA GLY A 357 9.55 17.74 -3.68
C GLY A 357 9.60 17.57 -5.18
N PHE A 358 10.29 16.52 -5.60
CA PHE A 358 10.15 16.00 -6.95
C PHE A 358 10.44 14.50 -6.99
N LYS A 359 9.74 13.81 -7.89
CA LYS A 359 9.97 12.41 -8.28
C LYS A 359 10.59 12.37 -9.66
N SER A 360 11.62 11.55 -9.84
CA SER A 360 12.19 11.27 -11.16
C SER A 360 12.15 9.78 -11.43
N TYR A 361 11.83 9.43 -12.67
CA TYR A 361 11.89 8.06 -13.16
C TYR A 361 12.82 8.02 -14.37
N VAL A 362 13.83 7.16 -14.31
CA VAL A 362 14.80 6.94 -15.39
C VAL A 362 14.86 5.44 -15.64
N SER A 363 14.61 5.02 -16.88
CA SER A 363 14.71 3.63 -17.32
C SER A 363 15.86 3.49 -18.31
N LEU A 364 16.76 2.55 -18.03
CA LEU A 364 17.83 2.14 -18.93
C LEU A 364 17.31 0.96 -19.75
N PHE A 365 17.28 1.11 -21.07
CA PHE A 365 16.77 0.12 -22.02
C PHE A 365 17.88 -0.47 -22.87
#